data_AF-A0A2R7QJV5-F1
#
_entry.id   AF-A0A2R7QJV5-F1
#
_cell.length_a   1.000
_cell.length_b   1.000
_cell.length_c   1.000
_cell.angle_alpha   90.00
_cell.angle_beta   90.00
_cell.angle_gamma   90.00
#
_symmetry.space_group_name_H-M   'P 1'
#
loop_
_entity.id
_entity.type
_entity.pdbx_description
1 polymer ?
#
loop_
_entity_poly.entity_id
_entity_poly.type
_entity_poly.pdbx_seq_one_letter_code
_entity_poly.pdbx_strand_id
1 'polypeptide(L)'
;MEDDGILGIQRPGDDADPRNSAATRYRDGNINLTGLWTYYCGIGGNADELALDAYLHEMMELPPLQMDLIHTAIEEITAEGL
;
A
#
# COMPACT_ATOMS: atom_id res chain seq x y z
N MET A 1 27.55 -35.06 4.03
CA MET A 1 27.86 -34.11 5.11
C MET A 1 28.14 -32.81 4.38
N GLU A 2 27.06 -32.09 4.07
CA GLU A 2 26.69 -30.85 4.79
C GLU A 2 27.74 -29.80 4.40
N ASP A 3 27.43 -28.76 3.61
CA ASP A 3 26.56 -27.67 4.00
C ASP A 3 25.79 -27.10 2.79
N ASP A 4 24.47 -27.26 2.84
CA ASP A 4 23.50 -26.45 2.12
C ASP A 4 23.44 -25.11 2.86
N GLY A 5 24.09 -24.09 2.31
CA GLY A 5 24.14 -22.79 2.93
C GLY A 5 24.55 -21.75 1.90
N ILE A 6 23.74 -20.71 1.77
CA ILE A 6 23.92 -19.53 0.92
C ILE A 6 23.43 -19.71 -0.52
N LEU A 7 22.10 -19.59 -0.68
CA LEU A 7 21.53 -18.35 -1.22
C LEU A 7 20.26 -18.07 -0.42
N GLY A 8 20.44 -17.41 0.74
CA GLY A 8 19.34 -16.63 1.28
C GLY A 8 18.90 -15.71 0.15
N ILE A 9 17.68 -15.91 -0.36
CA ILE A 9 17.03 -14.95 -1.24
C ILE A 9 16.80 -13.73 -0.37
N GLN A 10 17.86 -12.92 -0.29
CA GLN A 10 17.82 -11.58 0.24
C GLN A 10 17.02 -10.83 -0.81
N ARG A 11 15.70 -10.82 -0.61
CA ARG A 11 14.77 -9.98 -1.37
C ARG A 11 15.30 -8.56 -1.14
N PRO A 12 15.91 -7.91 -2.15
CA PRO A 12 16.59 -6.65 -1.92
C PRO A 12 15.55 -5.59 -1.53
N GLY A 13 15.72 -5.05 -0.33
CA GLY A 13 15.13 -3.82 0.19
C GLY A 13 13.82 -3.38 -0.43
N ASP A 14 12.71 -3.95 0.04
CA ASP A 14 11.49 -3.16 0.20
C ASP A 14 11.47 -2.63 1.65
N ASP A 15 12.57 -1.96 2.04
CA ASP A 15 12.57 -0.95 3.10
C ASP A 15 11.98 0.37 2.54
N ALA A 16 11.06 0.25 1.57
CA ALA A 16 10.23 1.35 1.16
C ALA A 16 9.34 1.64 2.35
N ASP A 17 9.49 2.81 2.97
CA ASP A 17 8.47 3.30 3.89
C ASP A 17 7.11 3.09 3.20
N PRO A 18 6.18 2.31 3.79
CA PRO A 18 4.95 1.90 3.11
C PRO A 18 4.09 3.11 2.67
N ARG A 19 4.36 4.30 3.22
CA ARG A 19 3.80 5.56 2.70
C ARG A 19 4.30 5.92 1.32
N ASN A 20 5.61 5.80 1.12
CA ASN A 20 6.29 6.25 -0.08
C ASN A 20 5.95 5.35 -1.27
N SER A 21 5.72 4.06 -1.03
CA SER A 21 5.23 3.12 -2.04
C SER A 21 3.75 3.35 -2.39
N ALA A 22 2.88 3.60 -1.41
CA ALA A 22 1.46 3.85 -1.67
C ALA A 22 1.22 5.17 -2.44
N ALA A 23 1.84 6.28 -2.02
CA ALA A 23 1.70 7.58 -2.69
C ALA A 23 2.28 7.54 -4.12
N THR A 24 3.40 6.85 -4.31
CA THR A 24 4.02 6.69 -5.64
C THR A 24 3.11 5.87 -6.57
N ARG A 25 2.59 4.72 -6.11
CA ARG A 25 1.69 3.88 -6.90
C ARG A 25 0.37 4.58 -7.21
N TYR A 26 -0.16 5.38 -6.28
CA TYR A 26 -1.35 6.18 -6.52
C TYR A 26 -1.15 7.23 -7.63
N ARG A 27 -0.02 7.94 -7.62
CA ARG A 27 0.33 8.93 -8.66
C ARG A 27 0.60 8.31 -10.02
N ASP A 28 1.19 7.11 -10.06
CA ASP A 28 1.55 6.41 -11.29
C ASP A 28 0.38 5.63 -11.90
N GLY A 29 -0.47 5.02 -11.06
CA GLY A 29 -1.48 4.04 -11.46
C GLY A 29 -2.82 4.61 -11.92
N ASN A 30 -3.01 5.92 -12.03
CA ASN A 30 -4.30 6.56 -12.36
C ASN A 30 -5.47 6.00 -11.51
N ILE A 31 -5.19 5.66 -10.25
CA ILE A 31 -6.16 5.04 -9.35
C ILE A 31 -7.14 6.13 -8.90
N ASN A 32 -8.44 5.91 -9.12
CA ASN A 32 -9.45 6.84 -8.65
C ASN A 32 -9.54 6.80 -7.12
N LEU A 33 -9.45 7.97 -6.45
CA LEU A 33 -9.48 8.07 -4.97
C LEU A 33 -10.70 7.37 -4.39
N THR A 34 -11.89 7.65 -4.94
CA THR A 34 -13.15 7.07 -4.48
C THR A 34 -13.19 5.55 -4.68
N GLY A 35 -12.55 5.03 -5.73
CA GLY A 35 -12.45 3.59 -5.99
C GLY A 35 -11.57 2.90 -4.95
N LEU A 36 -10.39 3.47 -4.69
CA LEU A 36 -9.48 3.01 -3.65
C LEU A 36 -10.15 3.05 -2.27
N TRP A 37 -10.80 4.17 -1.93
CA TRP A 37 -11.51 4.35 -0.67
C TRP A 37 -12.64 3.33 -0.49
N THR A 38 -13.42 3.09 -1.55
CA THR A 38 -14.51 2.10 -1.52
C THR A 38 -13.98 0.69 -1.24
N TYR A 39 -12.90 0.29 -1.93
CA TYR A 39 -12.28 -1.02 -1.70
C TYR A 39 -11.70 -1.13 -0.30
N TYR A 40 -10.95 -0.10 0.12
CA TYR A 40 -10.37 0.03 1.45
C TYR A 40 -11.44 -0.08 2.56
N CYS A 41 -12.58 0.62 2.45
CA CYS A 41 -13.69 0.47 3.38
C CYS A 41 -14.29 -0.95 3.35
N GLY A 42 -14.33 -1.60 2.19
CA GLY A 42 -14.80 -2.98 2.03
C GLY A 42 -13.96 -4.03 2.78
N ILE A 43 -12.64 -3.81 2.90
CA ILE A 43 -11.71 -4.71 3.60
C ILE A 43 -11.54 -4.40 5.10
N GLY A 44 -12.29 -3.42 5.64
CA GLY A 44 -12.27 -3.06 7.06
C GLY A 44 -11.64 -1.69 7.35
N GLY A 45 -11.40 -0.89 6.32
CA GLY A 45 -10.96 0.48 6.45
C GLY A 45 -11.99 1.39 7.14
N ASN A 46 -11.52 2.24 8.05
CA ASN A 46 -12.35 3.16 8.83
C ASN A 46 -11.87 4.62 8.75
N ALA A 47 -10.95 4.91 7.83
CA ALA A 47 -10.57 6.28 7.50
C ALA A 47 -11.56 6.88 6.50
N ASP A 48 -11.92 8.15 6.70
CA ASP A 48 -12.68 8.91 5.73
C ASP A 48 -11.88 9.14 4.44
N GLU A 49 -12.59 9.37 3.33
CA GLU A 49 -11.98 9.64 2.02
C GLU A 49 -11.00 10.82 2.07
N LEU A 50 -11.32 11.86 2.85
CA LEU A 50 -10.44 13.01 3.06
C LEU A 50 -9.15 12.67 3.82
N ALA A 51 -9.23 11.76 4.80
CA ALA A 51 -8.05 11.33 5.55
C ALA A 51 -7.15 10.45 4.67
N LEU A 52 -7.74 9.66 3.78
CA LEU A 52 -7.04 8.90 2.76
C LEU A 52 -6.35 9.81 1.73
N ASP A 53 -7.05 10.85 1.24
CA ASP A 53 -6.47 11.86 0.35
C ASP A 53 -5.27 12.56 1.00
N ALA A 54 -5.42 13.00 2.25
CA ALA A 54 -4.34 13.65 2.99
C ALA A 54 -3.15 12.71 3.21
N TYR A 55 -3.39 11.42 3.44
CA TYR A 55 -2.35 10.40 3.54
C TYR A 55 -1.59 10.21 2.23
N LEU A 56 -2.30 10.10 1.10
CA LEU A 56 -1.71 9.94 -0.23
C LEU A 56 -0.92 11.16 -0.68
N HIS A 57 -1.34 12.36 -0.23
CA HIS A 57 -0.61 13.61 -0.42
C HIS A 57 0.49 13.86 0.62
N GLU A 58 0.80 12.89 1.48
CA GLU A 58 1.82 12.99 2.53
C GLU A 58 1.57 14.17 3.50
N MET A 59 0.31 14.65 3.58
CA MET A 59 -0.13 15.74 4.46
C MET A 59 -0.51 15.23 5.85
N MET A 60 -0.85 13.94 5.98
CA MET A 60 -1.27 13.31 7.23
C MET A 60 -0.71 11.89 7.37
N GLU A 61 -0.45 11.52 8.62
CA GLU A 61 -0.07 10.19 9.03
C GLU A 61 -1.31 9.41 9.50
N LEU A 62 -1.61 8.28 8.85
CA LEU A 62 -2.63 7.34 9.33
C LEU A 62 -2.05 6.30 10.30
N PRO A 63 -2.88 5.65 11.13
CA PRO A 63 -2.45 4.54 11.97
C PRO A 63 -1.85 3.40 11.14
N PRO A 64 -0.85 2.67 11.66
CA PRO A 64 -0.16 1.61 10.91
C PRO A 64 -1.10 0.53 10.37
N LEU A 65 -2.15 0.20 11.12
CA LEU A 65 -3.19 -0.73 10.66
C LEU A 65 -3.93 -0.23 9.40
N GLN A 66 -4.22 1.07 9.32
CA GLN A 66 -4.90 1.66 8.17
C GLN A 66 -3.96 1.73 6.96
N MET A 67 -2.68 2.01 7.19
CA MET A 67 -1.67 2.06 6.13
C MET A 67 -1.50 0.70 5.45
N ASP A 68 -1.48 -0.38 6.24
CA ASP A 68 -1.39 -1.76 5.75
C ASP A 68 -2.60 -2.14 4.88
N LEU A 69 -3.81 -1.74 5.30
CA LEU A 69 -5.02 -1.92 4.52
C LEU A 69 -5.00 -1.10 3.22
N ILE A 70 -4.51 0.14 3.25
CA ILE A 70 -4.39 0.98 2.04
C ILE A 70 -3.38 0.36 1.07
N HIS A 71 -2.26 -0.14 1.57
CA HIS A 71 -1.25 -0.80 0.75
C HIS A 71 -1.84 -2.06 0.09
N THR A 72 -2.53 -2.90 0.86
CA THR A 72 -3.26 -4.07 0.37
C THR A 72 -4.27 -3.69 -0.71
N ALA A 73 -5.08 -2.65 -0.48
CA ALA A 73 -6.08 -2.20 -1.45
C ALA A 73 -5.43 -1.73 -2.77
N ILE A 74 -4.34 -0.97 -2.71
CA ILE A 74 -3.60 -0.53 -3.92
C ILE A 74 -3.02 -1.74 -4.66
N GLU A 75 -2.45 -2.70 -3.93
CA GLU A 75 -1.87 -3.92 -4.50
C GLU A 75 -2.90 -4.76 -5.22
N GLU A 76 -4.05 -5.02 -4.60
CA GLU A 76 -5.13 -5.81 -5.20
C GLU A 76 -5.72 -5.08 -6.41
N ILE A 77 -6.03 -3.78 -6.32
CA ILE A 77 -6.56 -2.99 -7.46
C ILE A 77 -5.59 -3.03 -8.65
N THR A 78 -4.28 -2.90 -8.38
CA THR A 78 -3.26 -2.92 -9.44
C THR A 78 -3.05 -4.33 -10.00
N ALA A 79 -3.12 -5.36 -9.15
CA ALA A 79 -2.98 -6.76 -9.55
C ALA A 79 -4.20 -7.26 -10.36
N GLU A 80 -5.40 -6.78 -10.03
CA GLU A 80 -6.63 -7.08 -10.76
C GLU A 80 -6.77 -6.32 -12.09
N GLY A 81 -5.88 -5.34 -12.36
CA GLY A 81 -5.77 -4.67 -13.65
C GLY A 81 -7.01 -3.87 -14.05
N LEU A 82 -7.63 -3.18 -13.08
CA LEU A 82 -8.79 -2.31 -13.27
C LEU A 82 -8.42 -0.91 -13.77
#